data_AF-A0AAD6MXQ3-F1
#
_entry.id   AF-A0AAD6MXQ3-F1
#
_cell.length_a   1.000
_cell.length_b   1.000
_cell.length_c   1.000
_cell.angle_alpha   90.00
_cell.angle_beta   90.00
_cell.angle_gamma   90.00
#
_symmetry.space_group_name_H-M   'P 1'
#
loop_
_entity.id
_entity.type
_entity.pdbx_description
1 polymer ?
#
loop_
_entity_poly.entity_id
_entity_poly.type
_entity_poly.pdbx_seq_one_letter_code
_entity_poly.pdbx_strand_id
1 'polypeptide(L)'
;MSSIISLAVITTLFIGFPQTYAQTNITASACAASSVYSSCNHDVADKWSSCLSRCKGNGDCSVDCGCTAHQEYINCMAHSCWNQVYSCEYQLFIQQYFTICPNAAEPIPFWPAPDDAAGRCSCALGKVLQNTLSARKEQVSCISNIADETVNTVTGALGDLSSIGKNVADIATTAVGCACCGASASISAAWEVCPDTIPIQAGADLWTVFFTSDYPNLYTSVTDFTWNTCDSTLGSTNCQNVGFTDPSDKFYKPGNFPSNGTSSLSNVGGTVSIPPSGTVISWSQASTTWTVTATGYDEKAVVSQSEYSATATAMSTGSSSDSDSDSDSGSGSGLESTSSSSTDNSSGAMGLRPIGSFALLSVLGVGILL
;
A
#
# COMPACT_ATOMS: atom_id res chain seq x y z
N MET A 1 14.88 47.06 35.10
CA MET A 1 13.99 45.90 34.91
C MET A 1 13.98 45.61 33.42
N SER A 2 14.87 44.72 33.00
CA SER A 2 14.99 44.27 31.62
C SER A 2 14.26 42.95 31.48
N SER A 3 13.44 42.78 30.45
CA SER A 3 12.99 41.46 30.01
C SER A 3 13.01 41.44 28.48
N ILE A 4 13.94 40.62 27.99
CA ILE A 4 14.14 40.25 26.60
C ILE A 4 13.11 39.16 26.31
N ILE A 5 12.21 39.40 25.36
CA ILE A 5 11.34 38.35 24.82
C ILE A 5 12.00 37.85 23.54
N SER A 6 12.62 36.68 23.62
CA SER A 6 13.21 35.97 22.48
C SER A 6 12.10 35.40 21.59
N LEU A 7 12.17 35.72 20.30
CA LEU A 7 11.35 35.16 19.23
C LEU A 7 11.92 33.78 18.88
N ALA A 8 11.24 32.69 19.24
CA ALA A 8 11.61 31.34 18.81
C ALA A 8 10.98 31.04 17.44
N VAL A 9 11.82 30.90 16.42
CA VAL A 9 11.45 30.37 15.10
C VAL A 9 11.19 28.87 15.25
N ILE A 10 9.95 28.45 15.07
CA ILE A 10 9.58 27.02 15.03
C ILE A 10 9.83 26.53 13.60
N THR A 11 10.98 25.91 13.39
CA THR A 11 11.28 25.12 12.19
C THR A 11 10.62 23.75 12.37
N THR A 12 9.45 23.53 11.77
CA THR A 12 8.81 22.20 11.75
C THR A 12 9.59 21.28 10.81
N LEU A 13 10.40 20.40 11.39
CA LEU A 13 10.91 19.20 10.71
C LEU A 13 9.73 18.27 10.40
N PHE A 14 9.55 17.94 9.13
CA PHE A 14 8.82 16.74 8.71
C PHE A 14 9.61 15.52 9.18
N ILE A 15 9.22 14.92 10.31
CA ILE A 15 9.74 13.63 10.75
C ILE A 15 8.79 12.57 10.21
N GLY A 16 9.35 11.68 9.39
CA GLY A 16 8.65 10.64 8.66
C GLY A 16 7.84 9.70 9.54
N PHE A 17 6.69 9.31 9.01
CA PHE A 17 5.92 8.16 9.50
C PHE A 17 6.79 6.89 9.42
N PRO A 18 6.68 5.96 10.38
CA PRO A 18 7.36 4.67 10.32
C PRO A 18 6.70 3.84 9.23
N GLN A 19 7.30 3.86 8.05
CA GLN A 19 6.95 3.03 6.92
C GLN A 19 7.53 1.63 7.17
N THR A 20 6.77 0.73 7.81
CA THR A 20 7.01 -0.72 7.68
C THR A 20 6.54 -1.17 6.30
N TYR A 21 7.25 -0.73 5.26
CA TYR A 21 7.10 -1.21 3.90
C TYR A 21 8.39 -1.94 3.58
N ALA A 22 8.28 -3.19 3.15
CA ALA A 22 9.40 -3.89 2.55
C ALA A 22 9.98 -3.02 1.42
N GLN A 23 11.30 -3.01 1.33
CA GLN A 23 12.12 -2.11 0.51
C GLN A 23 11.52 -1.93 -0.91
N THR A 24 10.83 -0.84 -1.22
CA THR A 24 10.38 -0.53 -2.61
C THR A 24 11.55 -0.20 -3.54
N ASN A 25 12.79 -0.31 -3.05
CA ASN A 25 13.99 0.13 -3.73
C ASN A 25 14.77 -1.05 -4.30
N ILE A 26 14.61 -1.29 -5.60
CA ILE A 26 15.45 -2.24 -6.34
C ILE A 26 16.89 -1.72 -6.36
N THR A 27 17.82 -2.50 -5.79
CA THR A 27 19.24 -2.13 -5.77
C THR A 27 19.83 -2.23 -7.17
N ALA A 28 20.54 -1.19 -7.62
CA ALA A 28 21.08 -1.15 -8.97
C ALA A 28 22.02 -2.32 -9.31
N SER A 29 22.81 -2.81 -8.36
CA SER A 29 23.67 -4.00 -8.54
C SER A 29 22.92 -5.33 -8.68
N ALA A 30 21.59 -5.33 -8.56
CA ALA A 30 20.77 -6.49 -8.90
C ALA A 30 20.22 -6.40 -10.34
N CYS A 31 20.34 -5.24 -11.00
CA CYS A 31 19.77 -4.99 -12.31
C CYS A 31 20.65 -5.51 -13.44
N ALA A 32 20.01 -5.89 -14.54
CA ALA A 32 20.63 -6.36 -15.77
C ALA A 32 21.68 -5.39 -16.32
N ALA A 33 21.54 -4.08 -16.07
CA ALA A 33 22.56 -3.07 -16.35
C ALA A 33 22.61 -2.01 -15.24
N SER A 34 23.39 -2.28 -14.18
CA SER A 34 23.46 -1.45 -12.96
C SER A 34 23.75 0.04 -13.20
N SER A 35 24.74 0.37 -14.03
CA SER A 35 25.11 1.76 -14.32
C SER A 35 24.05 2.49 -15.12
N VAL A 36 23.42 1.81 -16.08
CA VAL A 36 22.32 2.35 -16.89
C VAL A 36 21.10 2.61 -16.02
N TYR A 37 20.75 1.65 -15.16
CA TYR A 37 19.64 1.80 -14.22
C TYR A 37 19.86 2.94 -13.23
N SER A 38 21.07 3.04 -12.66
CA SER A 38 21.43 4.15 -11.76
C SER A 38 21.33 5.50 -12.46
N SER A 39 21.84 5.60 -13.69
CA SER A 39 21.75 6.83 -14.48
C SER A 39 20.31 7.20 -14.81
N CYS A 40 19.47 6.22 -15.15
CA CYS A 40 18.06 6.43 -15.43
C CYS A 40 17.33 6.94 -14.19
N ASN A 41 17.53 6.28 -13.04
CA ASN A 41 16.89 6.69 -11.78
C ASN A 41 17.31 8.09 -11.33
N HIS A 42 18.57 8.48 -11.56
CA HIS A 42 19.05 9.83 -11.26
C HIS A 42 18.36 10.88 -12.14
N ASP A 43 18.23 10.63 -13.45
CA ASP A 43 17.51 11.53 -14.37
C ASP A 43 16.02 11.68 -13.97
N VAL A 44 15.36 10.58 -13.58
CA VAL A 44 13.98 10.65 -13.07
C VAL A 44 13.90 11.45 -11.78
N ALA A 45 14.83 11.27 -10.84
CA ALA A 45 14.87 12.03 -9.58
C ALA A 45 15.09 13.54 -9.83
N ASP A 46 15.98 13.89 -10.75
CA ASP A 46 16.25 15.29 -11.13
C ASP A 46 15.01 15.94 -11.77
N LYS A 47 14.33 15.22 -12.67
CA LYS A 47 13.07 15.67 -13.29
C LYS A 47 11.96 15.83 -12.27
N TRP A 48 11.83 14.89 -11.33
CA TRP A 48 10.86 14.96 -10.25
C TRP A 48 11.10 16.18 -9.36
N SER A 49 12.33 16.38 -8.89
CA SER A 49 12.72 17.54 -8.08
C SER A 49 12.44 18.87 -8.82
N SER A 50 12.79 18.92 -10.10
CA SER A 50 12.51 20.07 -10.98
C SER A 50 11.00 20.29 -11.19
N CYS A 51 10.19 19.22 -11.17
CA CYS A 51 8.74 19.31 -11.24
C CYS A 51 8.16 19.87 -9.93
N LEU A 52 8.53 19.31 -8.78
CA LEU A 52 8.05 19.75 -7.46
C LEU A 52 8.39 21.22 -7.18
N SER A 53 9.59 21.67 -7.55
CA SER A 53 9.98 23.08 -7.37
C SER A 53 9.06 24.05 -8.13
N ARG A 54 8.47 23.61 -9.25
CA ARG A 54 7.51 24.40 -10.03
C ARG A 54 6.09 24.36 -9.46
N CYS A 55 5.77 23.39 -8.60
CA CYS A 55 4.45 23.27 -7.99
C CYS A 55 4.15 24.34 -6.93
N LYS A 56 5.17 24.98 -6.34
CA LYS A 56 5.00 26.05 -5.33
C LYS A 56 4.02 25.70 -4.20
N GLY A 57 4.04 24.44 -3.75
CA GLY A 57 3.16 23.93 -2.68
C GLY A 57 1.76 23.51 -3.12
N ASN A 58 1.45 23.53 -4.43
CA ASN A 58 0.21 22.95 -4.95
C ASN A 58 0.23 21.42 -4.82
N GLY A 59 -0.75 20.86 -4.10
CA GLY A 59 -0.86 19.42 -3.82
C GLY A 59 -1.08 18.59 -5.08
N ASP A 60 -2.05 18.98 -5.92
CA ASP A 60 -2.40 18.26 -7.16
C ASP A 60 -1.20 18.18 -8.11
N CYS A 61 -0.49 19.29 -8.30
CA CYS A 61 0.75 19.34 -9.05
C CYS A 61 1.82 18.40 -8.47
N SER A 62 1.93 18.32 -7.14
CA SER A 62 2.90 17.43 -6.49
C SER A 62 2.57 15.95 -6.73
N VAL A 63 1.27 15.61 -6.71
CA VAL A 63 0.78 14.28 -7.06
C VAL A 63 1.06 13.99 -8.54
N ASP A 64 0.75 14.90 -9.46
CA ASP A 64 1.02 14.73 -10.90
C ASP A 64 2.51 14.53 -11.20
N CYS A 65 3.38 15.30 -10.53
CA CYS A 65 4.83 15.12 -10.60
C CYS A 65 5.25 13.74 -10.10
N GLY A 66 4.70 13.30 -8.96
CA GLY A 66 4.95 11.96 -8.42
C GLY A 66 4.50 10.86 -9.39
N CYS A 67 3.32 10.99 -9.98
CA CYS A 67 2.78 10.01 -10.91
C CYS A 67 3.57 9.91 -12.21
N THR A 68 4.06 11.04 -12.70
CA THR A 68 4.98 11.08 -13.84
C THR A 68 6.30 10.39 -13.48
N ALA A 69 6.86 10.67 -12.31
CA ALA A 69 8.09 10.03 -11.85
C ALA A 69 7.95 8.51 -11.73
N HIS A 70 6.83 8.01 -11.19
CA HIS A 70 6.57 6.57 -11.12
C HIS A 70 6.56 5.92 -12.51
N GLN A 71 5.89 6.54 -13.49
CA GLN A 71 5.86 6.04 -14.87
C GLN A 71 7.26 5.98 -15.48
N GLU A 72 8.10 6.98 -15.24
CA GLU A 72 9.48 6.97 -15.72
C GLU A 72 10.37 5.96 -14.98
N TYR A 73 10.17 5.72 -13.68
CA TYR A 73 10.84 4.64 -12.97
C TYR A 73 10.43 3.26 -13.51
N ILE A 74 9.16 3.06 -13.86
CA ILE A 74 8.69 1.86 -14.59
C ILE A 74 9.47 1.70 -15.89
N ASN A 75 9.67 2.79 -16.65
CA ASN A 75 10.49 2.78 -17.86
C ASN A 75 11.95 2.41 -17.57
N CYS A 76 12.56 2.95 -16.50
CA CYS A 76 13.93 2.60 -16.10
C CYS A 76 14.06 1.10 -15.76
N MET A 77 13.08 0.54 -15.06
CA MET A 77 13.04 -0.88 -14.72
C MET A 77 12.87 -1.74 -15.97
N ALA A 78 11.92 -1.40 -16.86
CA ALA A 78 11.74 -2.08 -18.14
C ALA A 78 12.98 -1.98 -19.04
N HIS A 79 13.69 -0.85 -19.01
CA HIS A 79 14.86 -0.60 -19.82
C HIS A 79 16.07 -1.39 -19.35
N SER A 80 16.39 -1.34 -18.06
CA SER A 80 17.73 -1.74 -17.56
C SER A 80 17.72 -2.61 -16.30
N CYS A 81 16.54 -2.84 -15.73
CA CYS A 81 16.35 -3.71 -14.57
C CYS A 81 15.25 -4.75 -14.80
N TRP A 82 15.06 -5.15 -16.06
CA TRP A 82 13.99 -6.05 -16.48
C TRP A 82 14.08 -7.43 -15.83
N ASN A 83 15.24 -7.78 -15.24
CA ASN A 83 15.45 -9.02 -14.51
C ASN A 83 14.91 -9.00 -13.07
N GLN A 84 14.48 -7.83 -12.57
CA GLN A 84 13.92 -7.65 -11.22
C GLN A 84 12.43 -7.29 -11.25
N VAL A 85 11.78 -7.23 -12.42
CA VAL A 85 10.39 -6.73 -12.55
C VAL A 85 9.32 -7.63 -11.95
N TYR A 86 9.67 -8.83 -11.48
CA TYR A 86 8.74 -9.69 -10.74
C TYR A 86 9.01 -9.69 -9.23
N SER A 87 10.09 -9.05 -8.79
CA SER A 87 10.49 -9.02 -7.39
C SER A 87 9.46 -8.32 -6.50
N CYS A 88 9.47 -8.61 -5.20
CA CYS A 88 8.63 -7.93 -4.21
C CYS A 88 8.78 -6.42 -4.29
N GLU A 89 9.99 -5.93 -4.50
CA GLU A 89 10.31 -4.52 -4.61
C GLU A 89 9.57 -3.87 -5.79
N TYR A 90 9.54 -4.52 -6.96
CA TYR A 90 8.76 -4.05 -8.09
C TYR A 90 7.26 -4.08 -7.80
N GLN A 91 6.74 -5.19 -7.28
CA GLN A 91 5.31 -5.34 -7.02
C GLN A 91 4.81 -4.30 -6.00
N LEU A 92 5.56 -4.05 -4.93
CA LEU A 92 5.26 -3.01 -3.94
C LEU A 92 5.37 -1.60 -4.53
N PHE A 93 6.36 -1.36 -5.39
CA PHE A 93 6.49 -0.09 -6.10
C PHE A 93 5.27 0.20 -6.99
N ILE A 94 4.73 -0.81 -7.68
CA ILE A 94 3.49 -0.61 -8.44
C ILE A 94 2.27 -0.44 -7.54
N GLN A 95 2.19 -1.15 -6.42
CA GLN A 95 1.14 -0.92 -5.41
C GLN A 95 1.16 0.51 -4.88
N GLN A 96 2.35 1.07 -4.64
CA GLN A 96 2.52 2.47 -4.29
C GLN A 96 2.06 3.40 -5.42
N TYR A 97 2.34 3.08 -6.68
CA TYR A 97 1.86 3.85 -7.82
C TYR A 97 0.33 3.92 -7.85
N PHE A 98 -0.39 2.81 -7.71
CA PHE A 98 -1.87 2.81 -7.63
C PHE A 98 -2.41 3.55 -6.41
N THR A 99 -1.68 3.52 -5.30
CA THR A 99 -2.04 4.24 -4.07
C THR A 99 -1.95 5.76 -4.24
N ILE A 100 -0.88 6.23 -4.88
CA ILE A 100 -0.57 7.67 -4.99
C ILE A 100 -1.27 8.30 -6.19
N CYS A 101 -1.53 7.54 -7.25
CA CYS A 101 -1.95 8.06 -8.55
C CYS A 101 -3.40 7.72 -8.87
N PRO A 102 -4.34 8.68 -8.73
CA PRO A 102 -5.77 8.42 -8.92
C PRO A 102 -6.13 7.94 -10.32
N ASN A 103 -5.35 8.33 -11.32
CA ASN A 103 -5.56 7.99 -12.73
C ASN A 103 -4.74 6.77 -13.19
N ALA A 104 -4.02 6.09 -12.29
CA ALA A 104 -3.30 4.87 -12.64
C ALA A 104 -4.31 3.77 -13.01
N ALA A 105 -4.16 3.24 -14.22
CA ALA A 105 -4.97 2.13 -14.73
C ALA A 105 -4.11 0.99 -15.28
N GLU A 106 -4.65 -0.22 -15.30
CA GLU A 106 -4.03 -1.34 -16.02
C GLU A 106 -4.20 -1.18 -17.55
N PRO A 107 -3.28 -1.75 -18.37
CA PRO A 107 -2.15 -2.58 -17.98
C PRO A 107 -0.90 -1.78 -17.56
N ILE A 108 -0.18 -2.31 -16.55
CA ILE A 108 1.16 -1.85 -16.17
C ILE A 108 2.18 -2.92 -16.62
N PRO A 109 3.35 -2.57 -17.19
CA PRO A 109 4.37 -3.55 -17.54
C PRO A 109 4.66 -4.52 -16.40
N PHE A 110 4.73 -5.82 -16.70
CA PHE A 110 5.15 -6.88 -15.78
C PHE A 110 4.32 -7.03 -14.48
N TRP A 111 3.09 -6.51 -14.46
CA TRP A 111 2.19 -6.55 -13.32
C TRP A 111 0.78 -6.97 -13.80
N PRO A 112 0.19 -8.11 -13.37
CA PRO A 112 0.75 -9.26 -12.63
C PRO A 112 2.10 -9.83 -12.99
N ALA A 113 2.91 -10.06 -11.95
CA ALA A 113 3.88 -11.13 -11.99
C ALA A 113 3.13 -12.46 -12.22
N PRO A 114 3.52 -13.26 -13.23
CA PRO A 114 3.00 -14.60 -13.42
C PRO A 114 3.22 -15.49 -12.18
N ASP A 115 2.32 -16.45 -11.96
CA ASP A 115 2.34 -17.34 -10.78
C ASP A 115 3.59 -18.21 -10.67
N ASP A 116 4.25 -18.49 -11.79
CA ASP A 116 5.45 -19.31 -11.89
C ASP A 116 6.71 -18.50 -12.26
N ALA A 117 6.62 -17.17 -12.29
CA ALA A 117 7.72 -16.30 -12.67
C ALA A 117 8.96 -16.49 -11.77
N ALA A 118 10.14 -16.48 -12.40
CA ALA A 118 11.41 -16.52 -11.70
C ALA A 118 11.67 -15.20 -10.96
N GLY A 119 12.25 -15.27 -9.75
CA GLY A 119 12.52 -14.07 -8.95
C GLY A 119 11.26 -13.36 -8.45
N ARG A 120 10.08 -13.99 -8.55
CA ARG A 120 8.83 -13.38 -8.11
C ARG A 120 8.79 -13.16 -6.60
N CYS A 121 7.90 -12.29 -6.15
CA CYS A 121 7.63 -12.16 -4.73
C CYS A 121 7.01 -13.45 -4.15
N SER A 122 7.33 -13.78 -2.89
CA SER A 122 6.81 -14.95 -2.16
C SER A 122 5.29 -14.91 -1.96
N CYS A 123 4.72 -13.71 -1.99
CA CYS A 123 3.30 -13.43 -2.00
C CYS A 123 2.93 -12.81 -3.36
N ALA A 124 1.79 -13.21 -3.93
CA ALA A 124 1.24 -12.58 -5.12
C ALA A 124 0.58 -11.24 -4.78
N LEU A 125 1.37 -10.28 -4.26
CA LEU A 125 0.94 -8.93 -3.83
C LEU A 125 0.09 -8.23 -4.86
N GLY A 126 0.47 -8.45 -6.11
CA GLY A 126 -0.32 -8.09 -7.23
C GLY A 126 -1.79 -8.52 -7.17
N LYS A 127 -2.05 -9.83 -7.05
CA LYS A 127 -3.41 -10.35 -6.96
C LYS A 127 -4.15 -9.75 -5.75
N VAL A 128 -3.46 -9.50 -4.63
CA VAL A 128 -4.05 -8.77 -3.50
C VAL A 128 -4.54 -7.40 -3.95
N LEU A 129 -3.67 -6.61 -4.58
CA LEU A 129 -4.03 -5.28 -5.05
C LEU A 129 -5.16 -5.30 -6.09
N GLN A 130 -5.17 -6.25 -7.03
CA GLN A 130 -6.27 -6.42 -7.97
C GLN A 130 -7.60 -6.69 -7.27
N ASN A 131 -7.61 -7.57 -6.27
CA ASN A 131 -8.80 -7.83 -5.45
C ASN A 131 -9.23 -6.56 -4.71
N THR A 132 -8.31 -5.80 -4.13
CA THR A 132 -8.58 -4.50 -3.50
C THR A 132 -9.19 -3.49 -4.48
N LEU A 133 -8.62 -3.34 -5.67
CA LEU A 133 -9.12 -2.42 -6.69
C LEU A 133 -10.50 -2.85 -7.22
N SER A 134 -10.73 -4.17 -7.38
CA SER A 134 -12.04 -4.72 -7.72
C SER A 134 -13.07 -4.42 -6.64
N ALA A 135 -12.75 -4.71 -5.37
CA ALA A 135 -13.60 -4.40 -4.23
C ALA A 135 -13.96 -2.91 -4.16
N ARG A 136 -13.01 -2.01 -4.46
CA ARG A 136 -13.28 -0.57 -4.52
C ARG A 136 -14.26 -0.24 -5.64
N LYS A 137 -14.08 -0.81 -6.83
CA LYS A 137 -14.98 -0.60 -7.98
C LYS A 137 -16.40 -1.11 -7.69
N GLU A 138 -16.50 -2.28 -7.07
CA GLU A 138 -17.77 -2.87 -6.64
C GLU A 138 -18.45 -2.01 -5.57
N GLN A 139 -17.69 -1.48 -4.62
CA GLN A 139 -18.20 -0.56 -3.63
C GLN A 139 -18.74 0.73 -4.25
N VAL A 140 -18.01 1.34 -5.19
CA VAL A 140 -18.48 2.52 -5.93
C VAL A 140 -19.78 2.20 -6.69
N SER A 141 -19.85 1.02 -7.31
CA SER A 141 -21.06 0.56 -8.03
C SER A 141 -22.23 0.34 -7.08
N CYS A 142 -21.98 -0.29 -5.92
CA CYS A 142 -22.96 -0.54 -4.87
C CYS A 142 -23.59 0.78 -4.38
N ILE A 143 -22.76 1.79 -4.08
CA ILE A 143 -23.25 3.11 -3.67
C ILE A 143 -23.99 3.84 -4.79
N SER A 144 -23.49 3.76 -6.03
CA SER A 144 -24.14 4.40 -7.18
C SER A 144 -25.55 3.84 -7.42
N ASN A 145 -25.72 2.52 -7.30
CA ASN A 145 -27.02 1.87 -7.42
C ASN A 145 -28.01 2.35 -6.35
N ILE A 146 -27.54 2.56 -5.11
CA ILE A 146 -28.38 3.13 -4.03
C ILE A 146 -28.81 4.56 -4.37
N ALA A 147 -27.90 5.38 -4.89
CA ALA A 147 -28.21 6.75 -5.27
C ALA A 147 -29.28 6.80 -6.37
N ASP A 148 -29.16 5.94 -7.38
CA ASP A 148 -30.15 5.82 -8.46
C ASP A 148 -31.52 5.33 -7.93
N GLU A 149 -31.53 4.33 -7.06
CA GLU A 149 -32.75 3.84 -6.41
C GLU A 149 -33.42 4.92 -5.54
N THR A 150 -32.61 5.72 -4.84
CA THR A 150 -33.08 6.85 -4.02
C THR A 150 -33.79 7.90 -4.86
N VAL A 151 -33.19 8.32 -5.98
CA VAL A 151 -33.79 9.30 -6.89
C VAL A 151 -35.13 8.81 -7.43
N ASN A 152 -35.22 7.55 -7.83
CA ASN A 152 -36.46 6.93 -8.32
C ASN A 152 -37.53 6.84 -7.22
N THR A 153 -37.13 6.53 -6.00
CA THR A 153 -38.05 6.39 -4.86
C THR A 153 -38.58 7.74 -4.39
N VAL A 154 -37.72 8.76 -4.27
CA VAL A 154 -38.12 10.11 -3.81
C VAL A 154 -39.01 10.80 -4.84
N THR A 155 -38.72 10.64 -6.14
CA THR A 155 -39.59 11.20 -7.20
C THR A 155 -40.97 10.53 -7.24
N GLY A 156 -41.08 9.25 -6.88
CA GLY A 156 -42.36 8.54 -6.74
C GLY A 156 -43.10 8.80 -5.42
N ALA A 157 -42.40 9.13 -4.33
CA ALA A 157 -42.93 9.22 -2.97
C ALA A 157 -43.40 10.62 -2.52
N LEU A 158 -43.49 11.60 -3.42
CA LEU A 158 -43.94 12.98 -3.10
C LEU A 158 -45.36 13.07 -2.49
N GLY A 159 -46.10 11.94 -2.40
CA GLY A 159 -47.39 11.84 -1.72
C GLY A 159 -47.36 11.36 -0.26
N ASP A 160 -46.25 10.82 0.26
CA ASP A 160 -46.17 10.28 1.63
C ASP A 160 -44.80 10.56 2.28
N LEU A 161 -44.75 11.65 3.07
CA LEU A 161 -43.55 12.06 3.81
C LEU A 161 -43.05 11.03 4.83
N SER A 162 -43.91 10.13 5.33
CA SER A 162 -43.51 9.13 6.33
C SER A 162 -42.70 7.99 5.71
N SER A 163 -42.96 7.69 4.43
CA SER A 163 -42.17 6.73 3.65
C SER A 163 -40.75 7.22 3.37
N ILE A 164 -40.55 8.54 3.24
CA ILE A 164 -39.25 9.16 2.99
C ILE A 164 -38.27 8.88 4.14
N GLY A 165 -38.70 9.02 5.40
CA GLY A 165 -37.84 8.79 6.56
C GLY A 165 -37.35 7.33 6.68
N LYS A 166 -38.19 6.36 6.32
CA LYS A 166 -37.82 4.94 6.31
C LYS A 166 -36.85 4.63 5.17
N ASN A 167 -37.11 5.14 3.97
CA ASN A 167 -36.25 4.97 2.81
C ASN A 167 -34.84 5.53 3.08
N VAL A 168 -34.73 6.69 3.74
CA VAL A 168 -33.44 7.29 4.11
C VAL A 168 -32.64 6.43 5.11
N ALA A 169 -33.29 5.81 6.09
CA ALA A 169 -32.62 4.90 7.02
C ALA A 169 -32.13 3.62 6.35
N ASP A 170 -32.92 3.08 5.41
CA ASP A 170 -32.56 1.90 4.61
C ASP A 170 -31.40 2.22 3.65
N ILE A 171 -31.36 3.42 3.08
CA ILE A 171 -30.26 3.94 2.26
C ILE A 171 -28.96 4.02 3.08
N ALA A 172 -29.01 4.63 4.26
CA ALA A 172 -27.84 4.74 5.13
C ALA A 172 -27.32 3.35 5.55
N THR A 173 -28.22 2.43 5.88
CA THR A 173 -27.87 1.05 6.24
C THR A 173 -27.22 0.31 5.07
N THR A 174 -27.77 0.44 3.87
CA THR A 174 -27.21 -0.18 2.66
C THR A 174 -25.85 0.44 2.30
N ALA A 175 -25.69 1.75 2.47
CA ALA A 175 -24.41 2.43 2.24
C ALA A 175 -23.31 1.94 3.20
N VAL A 176 -23.63 1.77 4.49
CA VAL A 176 -22.74 1.12 5.47
C VAL A 176 -22.45 -0.32 5.05
N GLY A 177 -23.44 -1.05 4.55
CA GLY A 177 -23.30 -2.38 3.95
C GLY A 177 -22.25 -2.42 2.85
N CYS A 178 -22.37 -1.55 1.84
CA CYS A 178 -21.38 -1.44 0.77
C CYS A 178 -19.98 -1.15 1.33
N ALA A 179 -19.87 -0.20 2.28
CA ALA A 179 -18.59 0.15 2.87
C ALA A 179 -17.92 -0.99 3.62
N CYS A 180 -18.69 -1.72 4.42
CA CYS A 180 -18.20 -2.89 5.13
C CYS A 180 -17.82 -4.03 4.19
N CYS A 181 -18.59 -4.26 3.13
CA CYS A 181 -18.29 -5.28 2.14
C CYS A 181 -17.02 -4.97 1.33
N GLY A 182 -16.82 -3.72 0.93
CA GLY A 182 -15.61 -3.29 0.23
C GLY A 182 -14.36 -3.39 1.11
N ALA A 183 -14.45 -2.91 2.35
CA ALA A 183 -13.35 -3.08 3.31
C ALA A 183 -13.07 -4.56 3.58
N SER A 184 -14.11 -5.37 3.80
CA SER A 184 -13.98 -6.81 4.04
C SER A 184 -13.30 -7.53 2.87
N ALA A 185 -13.74 -7.28 1.63
CA ALA A 185 -13.13 -7.88 0.44
C ALA A 185 -11.65 -7.48 0.29
N SER A 186 -11.34 -6.19 0.46
CA SER A 186 -9.95 -5.72 0.39
C SER A 186 -9.06 -6.31 1.47
N ILE A 187 -9.54 -6.40 2.72
CA ILE A 187 -8.75 -6.94 3.83
C ILE A 187 -8.59 -8.46 3.66
N SER A 188 -9.66 -9.16 3.27
CA SER A 188 -9.67 -10.62 3.12
C SER A 188 -8.71 -11.10 2.05
N ALA A 189 -8.52 -10.31 0.98
CA ALA A 189 -7.56 -10.62 -0.07
C ALA A 189 -6.14 -10.93 0.46
N ALA A 190 -5.69 -10.27 1.53
CA ALA A 190 -4.37 -10.52 2.10
C ALA A 190 -4.24 -11.94 2.69
N TRP A 191 -5.26 -12.43 3.39
CA TRP A 191 -5.26 -13.79 3.96
C TRP A 191 -5.53 -14.87 2.91
N GLU A 192 -6.30 -14.56 1.88
CA GLU A 192 -6.65 -15.54 0.85
C GLU A 192 -5.53 -15.75 -0.16
N VAL A 193 -4.89 -14.66 -0.59
CA VAL A 193 -3.82 -14.72 -1.58
C VAL A 193 -2.48 -15.03 -0.92
N CYS A 194 -2.25 -14.54 0.30
CA CYS A 194 -0.96 -14.64 0.98
C CYS A 194 -1.09 -15.09 2.46
N PRO A 195 -1.67 -16.29 2.72
CA PRO A 195 -1.99 -16.75 4.07
C PRO A 195 -0.78 -16.86 5.01
N ASP A 196 0.40 -17.18 4.47
CA ASP A 196 1.62 -17.38 5.26
C ASP A 196 2.40 -16.07 5.52
N THR A 197 2.01 -14.98 4.85
CA THR A 197 2.68 -13.69 4.94
C THR A 197 2.12 -12.85 6.07
N ILE A 198 2.96 -12.07 6.75
CA ILE A 198 2.52 -11.09 7.75
C ILE A 198 1.45 -10.18 7.12
N PRO A 199 0.22 -10.07 7.66
CA PRO A 199 -0.90 -9.45 6.95
C PRO A 199 -0.65 -8.03 6.44
N ILE A 200 0.01 -7.18 7.21
CA ILE A 200 0.33 -5.81 6.76
C ILE A 200 1.28 -5.81 5.56
N GLN A 201 2.24 -6.75 5.49
CA GLN A 201 3.11 -6.88 4.33
C GLN A 201 2.38 -7.49 3.13
N ALA A 202 1.37 -8.34 3.39
CA ALA A 202 0.49 -8.89 2.36
C ALA A 202 -0.51 -7.86 1.80
N GLY A 203 -0.58 -6.64 2.36
CA GLY A 203 -1.51 -5.60 1.90
C GLY A 203 -2.84 -5.53 2.66
N ALA A 204 -2.94 -6.12 3.85
CA ALA A 204 -4.14 -6.03 4.69
C ALA A 204 -4.50 -4.60 5.10
N ASP A 205 -3.57 -3.65 5.02
CA ASP A 205 -3.76 -2.22 5.29
C ASP A 205 -4.16 -1.40 4.06
N LEU A 206 -4.13 -1.99 2.86
CA LEU A 206 -4.53 -1.31 1.61
C LEU A 206 -5.95 -0.75 1.66
N TRP A 207 -6.84 -1.37 2.45
CA TRP A 207 -8.19 -0.84 2.60
C TRP A 207 -8.17 0.60 3.14
N THR A 208 -7.29 0.92 4.11
CA THR A 208 -7.22 2.28 4.69
C THR A 208 -6.82 3.32 3.67
N VAL A 209 -6.13 2.92 2.60
CA VAL A 209 -5.63 3.77 1.53
C VAL A 209 -6.66 3.94 0.43
N PHE A 210 -7.28 2.85 -0.01
CA PHE A 210 -8.22 2.87 -1.14
C PHE A 210 -9.65 3.23 -0.72
N PHE A 211 -9.96 3.15 0.56
CA PHE A 211 -11.30 3.32 1.14
C PHE A 211 -11.32 4.45 2.19
N THR A 212 -10.54 5.52 1.96
CA THR A 212 -10.48 6.65 2.91
C THR A 212 -11.81 7.40 3.00
N SER A 213 -12.09 7.92 4.19
CA SER A 213 -13.27 8.74 4.47
C SER A 213 -13.34 10.04 3.66
N ASP A 214 -12.19 10.48 3.15
CA ASP A 214 -11.98 11.83 2.63
C ASP A 214 -12.10 11.89 1.11
N TYR A 215 -12.25 10.75 0.43
CA TYR A 215 -12.60 10.77 -0.99
C TYR A 215 -14.03 11.30 -1.12
N PRO A 216 -14.23 12.41 -1.85
CA PRO A 216 -15.57 12.89 -2.12
C PRO A 216 -16.33 11.75 -2.80
N ASN A 217 -17.58 11.54 -2.39
CA ASN A 217 -18.61 10.68 -3.00
C ASN A 217 -18.98 9.40 -2.22
N LEU A 218 -18.16 8.86 -1.31
CA LEU A 218 -18.47 7.56 -0.68
C LEU A 218 -18.68 7.62 0.84
N TYR A 219 -17.87 8.40 1.55
CA TYR A 219 -17.83 8.39 3.02
C TYR A 219 -18.30 9.67 3.68
N THR A 220 -18.48 10.75 2.93
CA THR A 220 -19.18 11.94 3.43
C THR A 220 -20.64 11.65 3.79
N SER A 221 -21.21 10.56 3.27
CA SER A 221 -22.54 10.04 3.60
C SER A 221 -22.55 9.03 4.77
N VAL A 222 -21.38 8.51 5.16
CA VAL A 222 -21.24 7.55 6.28
C VAL A 222 -20.29 8.17 7.31
N THR A 223 -20.84 9.06 8.13
CA THR A 223 -20.11 9.66 9.25
C THR A 223 -19.58 8.57 10.19
N ASP A 224 -18.33 8.71 10.64
CA ASP A 224 -17.69 7.84 11.63
C ASP A 224 -17.53 6.36 11.22
N PHE A 225 -17.42 6.06 9.92
CA PHE A 225 -17.10 4.71 9.48
C PHE A 225 -15.76 4.25 10.08
N THR A 226 -15.78 3.11 10.78
CA THR A 226 -14.57 2.43 11.23
C THR A 226 -14.71 0.94 10.95
N TRP A 227 -13.61 0.24 10.66
CA TRP A 227 -13.66 -1.20 10.40
C TRP A 227 -14.36 -1.98 11.53
N ASN A 228 -14.14 -1.59 12.78
CA ASN A 228 -14.72 -2.25 13.94
C ASN A 228 -16.25 -2.16 14.00
N THR A 229 -16.88 -1.19 13.34
CA THR A 229 -18.36 -1.09 13.28
C THR A 229 -18.98 -2.04 12.27
N CYS A 230 -18.18 -2.76 11.48
CA CYS A 230 -18.68 -3.65 10.44
C CYS A 230 -19.10 -5.05 10.91
N ASP A 231 -18.83 -5.43 12.16
CA ASP A 231 -19.14 -6.79 12.64
C ASP A 231 -20.63 -7.13 12.53
N SER A 232 -21.51 -6.26 13.03
CA SER A 232 -22.96 -6.46 12.96
C SER A 232 -23.47 -6.40 11.51
N THR A 233 -22.98 -5.46 10.71
CA THR A 233 -23.36 -5.28 9.31
C THR A 233 -22.99 -6.49 8.47
N LEU A 234 -21.76 -7.00 8.58
CA LEU A 234 -21.34 -8.23 7.90
C LEU A 234 -21.99 -9.47 8.54
N GLY A 235 -22.46 -9.35 9.79
CA GLY A 235 -23.41 -10.25 10.48
C GLY A 235 -24.67 -10.55 9.67
N SER A 236 -25.29 -9.50 9.14
CA SER A 236 -26.61 -9.56 8.51
C SER A 236 -26.59 -9.41 6.99
N THR A 237 -25.54 -8.81 6.43
CA THR A 237 -25.42 -8.49 5.00
C THR A 237 -24.60 -9.56 4.29
N ASN A 238 -25.17 -10.17 3.26
CA ASN A 238 -24.37 -10.94 2.31
C ASN A 238 -23.81 -9.99 1.25
N CYS A 239 -22.49 -9.84 1.19
CA CYS A 239 -21.82 -8.92 0.28
C CYS A 239 -22.09 -9.24 -1.20
N GLN A 240 -22.34 -10.51 -1.55
CA GLN A 240 -22.74 -10.89 -2.90
C GLN A 240 -24.11 -10.30 -3.29
N ASN A 241 -25.04 -10.18 -2.35
CA ASN A 241 -26.37 -9.61 -2.61
C ASN A 241 -26.30 -8.12 -2.95
N VAL A 242 -25.24 -7.44 -2.51
CA VAL A 242 -25.02 -6.01 -2.78
C VAL A 242 -23.95 -5.79 -3.85
N GLY A 243 -23.64 -6.83 -4.63
CA GLY A 243 -22.88 -6.72 -5.89
C GLY A 243 -21.37 -6.93 -5.76
N PHE A 244 -20.88 -7.41 -4.61
CA PHE A 244 -19.47 -7.75 -4.46
C PHE A 244 -19.18 -9.16 -4.94
N THR A 245 -18.07 -9.31 -5.66
CA THR A 245 -17.59 -10.60 -6.12
C THR A 245 -16.20 -10.83 -5.53
N ASP A 246 -16.07 -11.88 -4.73
CA ASP A 246 -14.78 -12.32 -4.24
C ASP A 246 -14.48 -13.69 -4.85
N PRO A 247 -13.31 -13.91 -5.49
CA PRO A 247 -12.96 -15.19 -6.09
C PRO A 247 -12.99 -16.38 -5.12
N SER A 248 -12.86 -16.11 -3.82
CA SER A 248 -12.88 -17.09 -2.74
C SER A 248 -14.18 -17.09 -1.94
N ASP A 249 -15.15 -16.23 -2.28
CA ASP A 249 -16.41 -16.00 -1.56
C ASP A 249 -16.23 -15.72 -0.06
N LYS A 250 -15.08 -15.14 0.33
CA LYS A 250 -14.76 -14.89 1.74
C LYS A 250 -14.72 -13.41 2.06
N PHE A 251 -15.65 -13.02 2.92
CA PHE A 251 -15.75 -11.68 3.50
C PHE A 251 -15.53 -11.79 5.01
N TYR A 252 -14.29 -11.67 5.44
CA TYR A 252 -13.96 -11.73 6.86
C TYR A 252 -14.50 -10.52 7.62
N LYS A 253 -14.91 -10.75 8.87
CA LYS A 253 -15.45 -9.74 9.77
C LYS A 253 -14.37 -9.26 10.74
N PRO A 254 -14.53 -8.11 11.39
CA PRO A 254 -13.66 -7.71 12.48
C PRO A 254 -13.47 -8.84 13.49
N GLY A 255 -12.21 -9.21 13.75
CA GLY A 255 -11.87 -10.28 14.70
C GLY A 255 -12.10 -11.72 14.22
N ASN A 256 -12.61 -11.93 13.00
CA ASN A 256 -12.84 -13.26 12.42
C ASN A 256 -11.94 -13.50 11.21
N PHE A 257 -10.64 -13.27 11.39
CA PHE A 257 -9.62 -13.60 10.39
C PHE A 257 -8.99 -14.96 10.72
N PRO A 258 -8.47 -15.68 9.71
CA PRO A 258 -7.58 -16.81 9.96
C PRO A 258 -6.36 -16.39 10.79
N SER A 259 -5.65 -17.37 11.35
CA SER A 259 -4.38 -17.11 12.01
C SER A 259 -3.43 -16.35 11.08
N ASN A 260 -2.79 -15.32 11.63
CA ASN A 260 -1.87 -14.49 10.85
C ASN A 260 -0.66 -15.31 10.38
N GLY A 261 -0.28 -15.11 9.12
CA GLY A 261 1.01 -15.51 8.61
C GLY A 261 2.15 -14.83 9.39
N THR A 262 3.31 -15.48 9.40
CA THR A 262 4.51 -15.03 10.13
C THR A 262 5.70 -14.77 9.22
N SER A 263 5.60 -15.13 7.94
CA SER A 263 6.67 -14.97 6.98
C SER A 263 6.74 -13.52 6.50
N SER A 264 7.94 -12.97 6.42
CA SER A 264 8.16 -11.71 5.71
C SER A 264 8.21 -11.95 4.20
N LEU A 265 7.95 -10.90 3.43
CA LEU A 265 8.12 -10.93 1.97
C LEU A 265 9.57 -11.23 1.59
N SER A 266 9.74 -12.06 0.58
CA SER A 266 11.04 -12.41 0.02
C SER A 266 10.91 -12.76 -1.45
N ASN A 267 11.97 -12.58 -2.22
CA ASN A 267 11.99 -13.02 -3.62
C ASN A 267 12.24 -14.53 -3.65
N VAL A 268 11.39 -15.27 -4.35
CA VAL A 268 11.60 -16.69 -4.58
C VAL A 268 12.75 -16.90 -5.55
N GLY A 269 13.38 -18.07 -5.49
CA GLY A 269 14.53 -18.40 -6.33
C GLY A 269 14.25 -18.34 -7.83
N GLY A 270 15.34 -18.29 -8.60
CA GLY A 270 15.33 -18.18 -10.05
C GLY A 270 15.70 -16.77 -10.52
N THR A 271 16.12 -16.67 -11.78
CA THR A 271 16.53 -15.39 -12.37
C THR A 271 15.90 -15.24 -13.74
N VAL A 272 15.34 -14.07 -13.99
CA VAL A 272 14.89 -13.67 -15.32
C VAL A 272 16.13 -13.34 -16.14
N SER A 273 16.46 -14.18 -17.12
CA SER A 273 17.68 -14.08 -17.94
C SER A 273 17.45 -13.43 -19.31
N ILE A 274 16.19 -13.23 -19.69
CA ILE A 274 15.77 -12.51 -20.89
C ILE A 274 14.62 -11.55 -20.54
N PRO A 275 14.50 -10.39 -21.21
CA PRO A 275 13.38 -9.47 -21.00
C PRO A 275 12.03 -10.19 -21.17
N PRO A 276 11.15 -10.23 -20.14
CA PRO A 276 9.95 -11.08 -20.15
C PRO A 276 8.97 -10.81 -21.29
N SER A 277 8.91 -9.58 -21.78
CA SER A 277 8.00 -9.14 -22.85
C SER A 277 8.72 -8.91 -24.18
N GLY A 278 9.91 -9.49 -24.35
CA GLY A 278 10.79 -9.23 -25.49
C GLY A 278 11.64 -7.98 -25.33
N THR A 279 12.52 -7.72 -26.31
CA THR A 279 13.50 -6.64 -26.25
C THR A 279 12.89 -5.24 -26.41
N VAL A 280 11.66 -5.15 -26.90
CA VAL A 280 10.94 -3.89 -27.04
C VAL A 280 9.54 -4.08 -26.48
N ILE A 281 9.16 -3.22 -25.54
CA ILE A 281 7.80 -3.14 -25.03
C ILE A 281 7.20 -1.80 -25.39
N SER A 282 5.88 -1.77 -25.59
CA SER A 282 5.13 -0.53 -25.64
C SER A 282 4.00 -0.59 -24.64
N TRP A 283 3.85 0.47 -23.85
CA TRP A 283 2.79 0.59 -22.86
C TRP A 283 2.32 2.03 -22.78
N SER A 284 1.12 2.24 -22.24
CA SER A 284 0.50 3.56 -22.17
C SER A 284 -0.13 3.80 -20.81
N GLN A 285 -0.11 5.05 -20.37
CA GLN A 285 -0.85 5.54 -19.22
C GLN A 285 -1.43 6.89 -19.54
N ALA A 286 -2.69 7.10 -19.14
CA ALA A 286 -3.48 8.24 -19.54
C ALA A 286 -3.39 8.47 -21.07
N SER A 287 -2.81 9.59 -21.50
CA SER A 287 -2.65 9.96 -22.92
C SER A 287 -1.23 9.78 -23.45
N THR A 288 -0.32 9.14 -22.69
CA THR A 288 1.09 8.99 -23.06
C THR A 288 1.39 7.54 -23.36
N THR A 289 2.14 7.30 -24.45
CA THR A 289 2.64 5.99 -24.84
C THR A 289 4.16 6.00 -24.83
N TRP A 290 4.77 5.02 -24.17
CA TRP A 290 6.21 4.80 -24.19
C TRP A 290 6.54 3.55 -25.00
N THR A 291 7.63 3.62 -25.74
CA THR A 291 8.30 2.46 -26.32
C THR A 291 9.65 2.32 -25.64
N VAL A 292 9.81 1.24 -24.86
CA VAL A 292 11.01 0.99 -24.07
C VAL A 292 11.74 -0.20 -24.69
N THR A 293 13.03 0.00 -25.00
CA THR A 293 13.91 -1.07 -25.50
C THR A 293 14.77 -1.56 -24.34
N ALA A 294 14.69 -2.83 -23.99
CA ALA A 294 15.51 -3.43 -22.94
C ALA A 294 17.00 -3.43 -23.34
N THR A 295 17.87 -3.08 -22.40
CA THR A 295 19.32 -3.23 -22.55
C THR A 295 19.71 -4.70 -22.50
N GLY A 296 20.89 -5.01 -23.06
CA GLY A 296 21.51 -6.32 -22.88
C GLY A 296 21.78 -6.63 -21.40
N TYR A 297 22.00 -7.91 -21.12
CA TYR A 297 22.38 -8.40 -19.79
C TYR A 297 23.88 -8.22 -19.56
N ASP A 298 24.26 -7.50 -18.51
CA ASP A 298 25.64 -7.38 -18.04
C ASP A 298 25.87 -8.33 -16.85
N GLU A 299 26.40 -9.52 -17.14
CA GLU A 299 26.72 -10.54 -16.13
C GLU A 299 27.64 -10.01 -15.01
N LYS A 300 28.48 -9.00 -15.29
CA LYS A 300 29.39 -8.43 -14.29
C LYS A 300 28.68 -7.48 -13.33
N ALA A 301 27.49 -7.03 -13.68
CA ALA A 301 26.72 -6.08 -12.89
C ALA A 301 25.85 -6.75 -11.82
N VAL A 302 25.57 -8.06 -11.93
CA VAL A 302 24.61 -8.78 -11.08
C VAL A 302 25.32 -9.61 -9.99
N VAL A 303 25.11 -9.25 -8.73
CA VAL A 303 25.56 -10.05 -7.58
C VAL A 303 24.58 -11.21 -7.33
N SER A 304 25.07 -12.41 -7.00
CA SER A 304 24.22 -13.61 -6.84
C SER A 304 23.16 -13.41 -5.74
N GLN A 305 21.89 -13.62 -6.08
CA GLN A 305 20.72 -13.40 -5.22
C GLN A 305 20.57 -14.37 -4.03
N SER A 306 21.56 -15.23 -3.73
CA SER A 306 21.42 -16.37 -2.81
C SER A 306 21.65 -16.08 -1.32
N GLU A 307 21.97 -14.83 -0.92
CA GLU A 307 22.37 -14.52 0.47
C GLU A 307 21.62 -13.36 1.12
N TYR A 308 20.49 -12.91 0.56
CA TYR A 308 19.73 -11.81 1.17
C TYR A 308 18.70 -12.34 2.18
N SER A 309 19.20 -12.63 3.39
CA SER A 309 18.41 -12.69 4.61
C SER A 309 18.14 -11.27 5.09
N ALA A 310 16.86 -10.87 5.17
CA ALA A 310 16.48 -9.59 5.74
C ALA A 310 16.74 -9.58 7.25
N THR A 311 17.93 -9.18 7.66
CA THR A 311 18.32 -9.04 9.08
C THR A 311 18.21 -7.58 9.50
N ALA A 312 17.31 -7.30 10.43
CA ALA A 312 17.05 -5.97 10.97
C ALA A 312 18.25 -5.49 11.81
N THR A 313 18.88 -4.38 11.40
CA THR A 313 19.80 -3.64 12.27
C THR A 313 19.08 -2.43 12.83
N ALA A 314 18.83 -2.43 14.13
CA ALA A 314 18.33 -1.27 14.87
C ALA A 314 19.43 -0.19 14.90
N MET A 315 19.16 1.01 14.38
CA MET A 315 19.99 2.16 14.68
C MET A 315 19.51 2.82 15.97
N SER A 316 20.21 2.49 17.05
CA SER A 316 20.25 3.30 18.25
C SER A 316 20.75 4.72 17.92
N THR A 317 20.09 5.69 18.53
CA THR A 317 20.44 7.10 18.64
C THR A 317 21.87 7.34 19.13
N GLY A 318 22.56 8.27 18.46
CA GLY A 318 23.54 9.20 19.04
C GLY A 318 24.77 8.60 19.71
N SER A 319 25.86 8.44 18.95
CA SER A 319 27.21 8.40 19.52
C SER A 319 27.64 9.82 19.89
N SER A 320 27.61 10.12 21.18
CA SER A 320 28.58 11.04 21.79
C SER A 320 29.87 10.26 22.00
N SER A 321 30.97 10.86 21.56
CA SER A 321 32.34 10.39 21.74
C SER A 321 32.67 10.17 23.22
N ASP A 322 33.30 9.05 23.55
CA ASP A 322 34.53 9.03 24.37
C ASP A 322 35.21 7.65 24.30
N SER A 323 36.53 7.70 24.43
CA SER A 323 37.53 6.72 24.07
C SER A 323 37.71 5.57 25.07
N ASP A 324 38.34 4.49 24.57
CA ASP A 324 39.43 3.70 25.19
C ASP A 324 39.25 2.16 25.26
N SER A 325 40.09 1.52 24.43
CA SER A 325 40.95 0.34 24.67
C SER A 325 40.39 -1.05 25.05
N ASP A 326 40.80 -2.01 24.20
CA ASP A 326 41.47 -3.28 24.52
C ASP A 326 40.68 -4.59 24.80
N SER A 327 40.90 -5.53 23.87
CA SER A 327 41.42 -6.91 24.07
C SER A 327 40.48 -8.09 24.37
N ASP A 328 40.49 -9.00 23.38
CA ASP A 328 40.80 -10.45 23.47
C ASP A 328 39.70 -11.52 23.68
N SER A 329 39.64 -12.39 22.67
CA SER A 329 39.52 -13.87 22.60
C SER A 329 39.02 -14.69 23.79
N GLY A 330 38.15 -15.68 23.50
CA GLY A 330 38.04 -16.90 24.33
C GLY A 330 36.87 -17.84 24.00
N SER A 331 37.16 -18.92 23.28
CA SER A 331 36.29 -20.11 23.10
C SER A 331 36.00 -20.85 24.42
N GLY A 332 34.85 -21.53 24.51
CA GLY A 332 34.59 -22.52 25.57
C GLY A 332 33.26 -23.26 25.44
N SER A 333 33.34 -24.58 25.21
CA SER A 333 32.25 -25.56 25.06
C SER A 333 31.73 -26.11 26.41
N GLY A 334 30.53 -26.70 26.41
CA GLY A 334 30.03 -27.66 27.43
C GLY A 334 28.68 -27.23 28.05
N LEU A 335 27.55 -27.87 27.75
CA LEU A 335 27.03 -29.18 28.19
C LEU A 335 25.91 -29.02 29.26
N GLU A 336 24.74 -29.54 28.87
CA GLU A 336 23.75 -30.30 29.68
C GLU A 336 22.91 -29.63 30.80
N SER A 337 21.59 -29.66 30.56
CA SER A 337 20.58 -30.39 31.35
C SER A 337 19.43 -29.62 32.04
N THR A 338 18.24 -30.17 31.79
CA THR A 338 17.03 -30.27 32.63
C THR A 338 16.02 -29.11 32.73
N SER A 339 14.88 -29.36 32.08
CA SER A 339 13.48 -29.23 32.54
C SER A 339 13.12 -28.18 33.59
N SER A 340 12.10 -27.36 33.30
CA SER A 340 10.79 -27.44 33.98
C SER A 340 9.74 -26.56 33.29
N SER A 341 8.56 -27.12 33.20
CA SER A 341 7.28 -26.55 32.80
C SER A 341 6.86 -25.34 33.64
N SER A 342 6.26 -24.35 32.98
CA SER A 342 5.17 -23.54 33.55
C SER A 342 4.13 -23.28 32.47
N THR A 343 2.95 -23.86 32.67
CA THR A 343 1.68 -23.38 32.12
C THR A 343 1.46 -21.94 32.54
N ASP A 344 1.17 -21.05 31.57
CA ASP A 344 0.38 -19.86 31.84
C ASP A 344 -0.60 -19.61 30.70
N ASN A 345 -1.87 -19.65 31.09
CA ASN A 345 -3.03 -19.30 30.31
C ASN A 345 -3.23 -17.80 30.51
N SER A 346 -3.08 -16.97 29.47
CA SER A 346 -3.48 -15.56 29.55
C SER A 346 -3.85 -14.99 28.20
N SER A 347 -5.16 -14.89 27.99
CA SER A 347 -5.89 -13.76 27.41
C SER A 347 -5.02 -12.60 26.87
N GLY A 348 -4.80 -12.59 25.55
CA GLY A 348 -4.24 -11.44 24.84
C GLY A 348 -5.32 -10.67 24.10
N ALA A 349 -6.11 -9.88 24.84
CA ALA A 349 -6.99 -8.88 24.25
C ALA A 349 -6.14 -7.87 23.46
N MET A 350 -6.30 -7.83 22.14
CA MET A 350 -5.72 -6.75 21.35
C MET A 350 -6.61 -5.53 21.51
N GLY A 351 -6.33 -4.77 22.56
CA GLY A 351 -6.84 -3.41 22.72
C GLY A 351 -6.28 -2.55 21.60
N LEU A 352 -7.07 -2.33 20.56
CA LEU A 352 -6.89 -1.21 19.63
C LEU A 352 -7.08 0.06 20.46
N ARG A 353 -5.97 0.65 20.89
CA ARG A 353 -5.97 1.98 21.50
C ARG A 353 -6.50 2.97 20.45
N PRO A 354 -7.32 3.96 20.85
CA PRO A 354 -7.76 4.99 19.93
C PRO A 354 -6.53 5.78 19.50
N ILE A 355 -6.17 5.67 18.23
CA ILE A 355 -5.19 6.59 17.65
C ILE A 355 -5.97 7.89 17.46
N GLY A 356 -5.73 8.81 18.39
CA GLY A 356 -6.23 10.18 18.29
C GLY A 356 -5.82 10.79 16.96
N SER A 357 -6.68 11.66 16.46
CA SER A 357 -6.46 12.51 15.29
C SER A 357 -5.00 12.93 15.15
N PHE A 358 -4.31 12.39 14.15
CA PHE A 358 -3.07 12.94 13.66
C PHE A 358 -3.34 13.54 12.29
N ALA A 359 -3.08 14.84 12.21
CA ALA A 359 -3.28 15.69 11.07
C ALA A 359 -2.65 15.10 9.79
N LEU A 360 -3.51 14.78 8.83
CA LEU A 360 -3.15 14.91 7.41
C LEU A 360 -2.68 16.35 7.16
N LEU A 361 -1.75 16.50 6.22
CA LEU A 361 -1.22 17.77 5.74
C LEU A 361 -2.27 18.89 5.79
N SER A 362 -1.93 19.94 6.54
CA SER A 362 -2.63 21.21 6.55
C SER A 362 -2.58 21.84 5.16
N VAL A 363 -3.61 21.57 4.35
CA VAL A 363 -4.07 22.49 3.31
C VAL A 363 -4.61 23.70 4.05
N LEU A 364 -3.87 24.81 4.04
CA LEU A 364 -4.36 26.10 4.50
C LEU A 364 -5.52 26.52 3.60
N GLY A 365 -6.74 26.21 4.05
CA GLY A 365 -7.95 26.83 3.57
C GLY A 365 -7.92 28.30 3.94
N VAL A 366 -7.58 29.15 2.96
CA VAL A 366 -7.92 30.57 3.01
C VAL A 366 -9.44 30.65 2.80
N GLY A 367 -10.17 30.86 3.89
CA GLY A 367 -11.58 31.18 3.85
C GLY A 367 -11.79 32.49 3.08
N ILE A 368 -12.52 32.40 1.96
CA ILE A 368 -13.16 33.57 1.36
C ILE A 368 -14.50 33.74 2.08
N LEU A 369 -14.54 34.73 2.96
CA LEU A 369 -15.77 35.38 3.40
C LEU A 369 -16.37 36.10 2.18
N LEU A 370 -17.56 35.68 1.78
CA LEU A 370 -18.60 36.55 1.25
C LEU A 370 -19.88 36.32 2.04
#